data_AF-A0A7S0FVJ4-F1
#
_entry.id   AF-A0A7S0FVJ4-F1
#
_cell.length_a   1.000
_cell.length_b   1.000
_cell.length_c   1.000
_cell.angle_alpha   90.00
_cell.angle_beta   90.00
_cell.angle_gamma   90.00
#
_symmetry.space_group_name_H-M   'P 1'
#
loop_
_entity.id
_entity.type
_entity.pdbx_description
1 polymer ?
#
loop_
_entity_poly.entity_id
_entity_poly.type
_entity_poly.pdbx_seq_one_letter_code
_entity_poly.pdbx_strand_id
1 'polypeptide(L)'
;RRGSRAGVPSEAKATDQEERRMLEARCQLLEARCQDLEALCDSHATGLRAQTGEASLEEVESLAEYGESLGCACHDWTSNGVRVCSCGNLLMEDAIFCRKCGTEWKDKSNNSQETVETLGHRLPPPGGGRG
;
A
#
# COMPACT_ATOMS: atom_id res chain seq x y z
N ARG A 1 28.96 65.16 -5.82
CA ARG A 1 28.19 65.61 -4.64
C ARG A 1 27.62 64.38 -3.95
N ARG A 2 27.91 64.19 -2.67
CA ARG A 2 27.38 63.12 -1.82
C ARG A 2 25.88 63.34 -1.60
N GLY A 3 25.14 62.25 -1.46
CA GLY A 3 23.73 62.24 -1.06
C GLY A 3 23.32 60.85 -0.59
N SER A 4 23.89 60.41 0.53
CA SER A 4 23.43 59.25 1.30
C SER A 4 22.15 59.60 2.07
N ARG A 5 21.16 58.69 2.03
CA ARG A 5 20.12 58.40 3.03
C ARG A 5 19.55 57.05 2.57
N ALA A 6 19.94 55.87 3.06
CA ALA A 6 20.03 55.37 4.43
C ALA A 6 18.76 55.67 5.25
N GLY A 7 17.87 54.67 5.34
CA GLY A 7 16.88 54.58 6.40
C GLY A 7 15.49 54.13 5.98
N VAL A 8 15.27 52.82 5.74
CA VAL A 8 14.16 52.06 6.34
C VAL A 8 14.55 50.56 6.43
N PRO A 9 15.00 50.04 7.59
CA PRO A 9 15.12 48.59 7.80
C PRO A 9 14.44 48.09 9.08
N SER A 10 13.67 48.92 9.78
CA SER A 10 13.18 48.60 11.13
C SER A 10 11.86 47.81 11.16
N GLU A 11 10.86 48.26 10.41
CA GLU A 11 9.51 47.67 10.48
C GLU A 11 9.42 46.30 9.79
N ALA A 12 10.03 46.16 8.61
CA ALA A 12 10.07 44.88 7.89
C ALA A 12 10.80 43.76 8.67
N LYS A 13 11.80 44.10 9.49
CA LYS A 13 12.50 43.10 10.33
C LYS A 13 11.68 42.67 11.53
N ALA A 14 10.81 43.55 12.05
CA ALA A 14 9.96 43.24 13.19
C ALA A 14 8.82 42.29 12.80
N THR A 15 8.23 42.48 11.60
CA THR A 15 7.20 41.58 11.06
C THR A 15 7.77 40.18 10.80
N ASP A 16 8.95 40.09 10.19
CA ASP A 16 9.62 38.80 9.93
C ASP A 16 9.97 38.06 11.23
N GLN A 17 10.36 38.80 12.28
CA GLN A 17 10.66 38.22 13.59
C GLN A 17 9.40 37.65 14.25
N GLU A 18 8.27 38.35 14.14
CA GLU A 18 7.01 37.90 14.72
C GLU A 18 6.43 36.70 13.96
N GLU A 19 6.49 36.72 12.62
CA GLU A 19 6.11 35.56 11.80
C GLU A 19 6.94 34.32 12.12
N ARG A 20 8.25 34.49 12.33
CA ARG A 20 9.13 33.39 12.75
C ARG A 20 8.71 32.82 14.11
N ARG A 21 8.41 33.68 15.09
CA ARG A 21 7.93 33.23 16.41
C ARG A 21 6.61 32.49 16.32
N MET A 22 5.67 32.96 15.50
CA MET A 22 4.40 32.27 15.27
C MET A 22 4.60 30.90 14.63
N LEU A 23 5.50 30.79 13.65
CA LEU A 23 5.84 29.52 13.02
C LEU A 23 6.50 28.55 14.01
N GLU A 24 7.45 29.02 14.81
CA GLU A 24 8.10 28.24 15.86
C GLU A 24 7.08 27.71 16.88
N ALA A 25 6.16 28.56 17.35
CA ALA A 25 5.08 28.15 18.26
C ALA A 25 4.16 27.09 17.62
N ARG A 26 3.85 27.23 16.32
CA ARG A 26 3.04 26.23 15.61
C ARG A 26 3.77 24.90 15.45
N CYS A 27 5.08 24.93 15.16
CA CYS A 27 5.89 23.72 15.09
C CYS A 27 5.93 23.00 16.44
N GLN A 28 6.15 23.73 17.54
CA GLN A 28 6.13 23.16 18.90
C GLN A 28 4.79 22.50 19.24
N LEU A 29 3.66 23.13 18.88
CA LEU A 29 2.34 22.55 19.10
C LEU A 29 2.13 21.26 18.28
N LEU A 30 2.60 21.24 17.03
CA LEU A 30 2.51 20.06 16.18
C LEU A 30 3.38 18.92 16.72
N GLU A 31 4.59 19.22 17.16
CA GLU A 31 5.49 18.24 17.79
C GLU A 31 4.85 17.62 19.04
N ALA A 32 4.28 18.43 19.92
CA ALA A 32 3.56 17.94 21.10
C ALA A 32 2.39 17.01 20.72
N ARG A 33 1.61 17.40 19.71
CA ARG A 33 0.50 16.57 19.23
C ARG A 33 0.96 15.25 18.59
N CYS A 34 2.10 15.25 17.90
CA CYS A 34 2.70 14.02 17.39
C CYS A 34 3.12 13.09 18.53
N GLN A 35 3.76 13.63 19.57
CA GLN A 35 4.16 12.85 20.76
C GLN A 35 2.95 12.23 21.47
N ASP A 36 1.85 12.99 21.63
CA ASP A 36 0.60 12.48 22.22
C ASP A 36 0.02 11.32 21.38
N LEU A 37 0.04 11.44 20.05
CA LEU A 37 -0.44 10.39 19.15
C LEU A 37 0.44 9.14 19.21
N GLU A 38 1.76 9.30 19.27
CA GLU A 38 2.70 8.19 19.42
C GLU A 38 2.44 7.45 20.74
N ALA A 39 2.28 8.17 21.85
CA ALA A 39 1.96 7.58 23.15
C ALA A 39 0.62 6.82 23.14
N LEU A 40 -0.41 7.35 22.45
CA LEU A 40 -1.68 6.64 22.26
C LEU A 40 -1.52 5.36 21.44
N CYS A 41 -0.77 5.41 20.35
CA CYS A 41 -0.46 4.24 19.54
C CYS A 41 0.29 3.16 20.34
N ASP A 42 1.28 3.55 21.15
CA ASP A 42 2.03 2.63 22.00
C ASP A 42 1.17 1.98 23.08
N SER A 43 0.29 2.76 23.69
CA SER A 43 -0.71 2.26 24.65
C SER A 43 -1.64 1.25 23.99
N HIS A 44 -2.19 1.56 22.81
CA HIS A 44 -3.05 0.65 22.06
C HIS A 44 -2.31 -0.62 21.64
N ALA A 45 -1.08 -0.50 21.14
CA ALA A 45 -0.28 -1.66 20.75
C ALA A 45 0.02 -2.56 21.95
N THR A 46 0.26 -1.97 23.12
CA THR A 46 0.48 -2.72 24.37
C THR A 46 -0.81 -3.40 24.84
N GLY A 47 -1.94 -2.70 24.78
CA GLY A 47 -3.25 -3.28 25.07
C GLY A 47 -3.60 -4.45 24.14
N LEU A 48 -3.37 -4.30 22.84
CA LEU A 48 -3.57 -5.38 21.86
C LEU A 48 -2.66 -6.56 22.15
N ARG A 49 -1.36 -6.33 22.45
CA ARG A 49 -0.43 -7.40 22.82
C ARG A 49 -0.88 -8.16 24.07
N ALA A 50 -1.39 -7.44 25.08
CA ALA A 50 -1.94 -8.06 26.29
C ALA A 50 -3.17 -8.92 25.97
N GLN A 51 -4.10 -8.42 25.15
CA GLN A 51 -5.28 -9.19 24.72
C GLN A 51 -4.91 -10.42 23.89
N THR A 52 -3.93 -10.32 22.98
CA THR A 52 -3.47 -11.47 22.18
C THR A 52 -2.69 -12.49 23.01
N GLY A 53 -2.08 -12.08 24.12
CA GLY A 53 -1.34 -12.96 25.03
C GLY A 53 -2.23 -13.73 26.01
N GLU A 54 -3.48 -13.29 26.21
CA GLU A 54 -4.47 -13.94 27.07
C GLU A 54 -5.44 -14.85 26.31
N ALA A 55 -5.38 -14.91 24.98
CA ALA A 55 -6.07 -15.95 24.24
C ALA A 55 -5.47 -17.30 24.67
N SER A 56 -6.27 -18.11 25.36
CA SER A 56 -5.81 -19.42 25.80
C SER A 56 -5.45 -20.25 24.56
N LEU A 57 -4.44 -21.11 24.68
CA LEU A 57 -4.11 -22.04 23.58
C LEU A 57 -5.35 -22.87 23.15
N GLU A 58 -6.29 -23.08 24.08
CA GLU A 58 -7.57 -23.76 23.86
C GLU A 58 -8.54 -22.95 22.96
N GLU A 59 -8.54 -21.62 23.02
CA GLU A 59 -9.36 -20.76 22.14
C GLU A 59 -8.82 -20.73 20.70
N VAL A 60 -7.50 -20.77 20.54
CA VAL A 60 -6.84 -20.80 19.22
C VAL A 60 -7.08 -22.15 18.54
N GLU A 61 -7.02 -23.25 19.29
CA GLU A 61 -7.32 -24.59 18.80
C GLU A 61 -8.80 -24.73 18.42
N SER A 62 -9.71 -24.21 19.26
CA SER A 62 -11.15 -24.18 18.97
C SER A 62 -11.51 -23.36 17.72
N LEU A 63 -10.82 -22.24 17.47
CA LEU A 63 -11.01 -21.43 16.27
C LEU A 63 -10.47 -22.12 15.00
N ALA A 64 -9.37 -22.87 15.11
CA ALA A 64 -8.84 -23.66 14.01
C ALA A 64 -9.81 -24.79 13.63
N GLU A 65 -10.31 -25.55 14.62
CA GLU A 65 -11.33 -26.59 14.42
C GLU A 65 -12.63 -26.02 13.86
N TYR A 66 -13.06 -24.86 14.33
CA TYR A 66 -14.23 -24.17 13.78
C TYR A 66 -14.01 -23.73 12.33
N GLY A 67 -12.81 -23.24 11.99
CA GLY A 67 -12.41 -22.94 10.61
C GLY A 67 -12.51 -24.17 9.70
N GLU A 68 -12.02 -25.32 10.17
CA GLU A 68 -12.15 -26.59 9.45
C GLU A 68 -13.62 -26.99 9.25
N SER A 69 -14.47 -26.81 10.27
CA SER A 69 -15.90 -27.10 10.20
C SER A 69 -16.65 -26.24 9.17
N LEU A 70 -16.17 -25.02 8.93
CA LEU A 70 -16.69 -24.11 7.91
C LEU A 70 -16.12 -24.41 6.51
N GLY A 71 -15.25 -25.41 6.36
CA GLY A 71 -14.54 -25.70 5.12
C GLY A 71 -13.49 -24.65 4.78
N CYS A 72 -13.15 -23.77 5.71
CA CYS A 72 -11.98 -22.90 5.61
C CYS A 72 -10.75 -23.74 5.94
N ALA A 73 -10.26 -24.50 4.97
CA ALA A 73 -8.89 -24.98 5.04
C ALA A 73 -8.01 -23.73 5.08
N CYS A 74 -7.51 -23.37 6.26
CA CYS A 74 -6.40 -22.44 6.40
C CYS A 74 -5.16 -23.15 5.82
N HIS A 75 -5.15 -23.25 4.50
CA HIS A 75 -3.96 -23.58 3.75
C HIS A 75 -2.96 -22.51 4.16
N ASP A 76 -1.92 -22.97 4.86
CA ASP A 76 -0.65 -22.32 5.03
C ASP A 76 -0.45 -21.23 3.97
N TRP A 77 -0.68 -19.96 4.36
CA TRP A 77 -0.60 -18.80 3.46
C TRP A 77 0.82 -18.63 2.88
N THR A 78 1.76 -19.50 3.28
CA THR A 78 3.15 -19.48 2.85
C THR A 78 3.57 -20.55 1.84
N SER A 79 2.72 -21.48 1.38
CA SER A 79 3.23 -22.64 0.62
C SER A 79 2.64 -22.97 -0.77
N ASN A 80 1.69 -22.21 -1.32
CA ASN A 80 1.40 -22.30 -2.76
C ASN A 80 1.24 -20.90 -3.37
N GLY A 81 2.14 -20.58 -4.30
CA GLY A 81 2.36 -19.24 -4.83
C GLY A 81 1.07 -18.54 -5.28
N VAL A 82 0.62 -17.58 -4.47
CA VAL A 82 -0.47 -16.67 -4.83
C VAL A 82 -0.11 -15.98 -6.14
N ARG A 83 -0.88 -16.26 -7.20
CA ARG A 83 -0.65 -15.71 -8.53
C ARG A 83 -1.30 -14.34 -8.62
N VAL A 84 -0.51 -13.29 -8.81
CA VAL A 84 -0.99 -11.90 -8.86
C VAL A 84 -0.86 -11.35 -10.27
N CYS A 85 -1.99 -10.97 -10.87
CA CYS A 85 -2.04 -10.35 -12.19
C CYS A 85 -1.30 -9.01 -12.17
N SER A 86 -0.76 -8.57 -13.32
CA SER A 86 -0.21 -7.22 -13.47
C SER A 86 -1.20 -6.10 -13.14
N CYS A 87 -2.51 -6.35 -13.21
CA CYS A 87 -3.55 -5.40 -12.78
C CYS A 87 -3.83 -5.39 -11.26
N GLY A 88 -3.08 -6.19 -10.48
CA GLY A 88 -3.21 -6.34 -9.03
C GLY A 88 -4.29 -7.31 -8.56
N ASN A 89 -4.97 -8.03 -9.46
CA ASN A 89 -5.96 -9.02 -9.07
C ASN A 89 -5.31 -10.34 -8.65
N LEU A 90 -5.76 -10.92 -7.54
CA LEU A 90 -5.38 -12.28 -7.12
C LEU A 90 -6.09 -13.29 -8.04
N LEU A 91 -5.31 -14.12 -8.72
CA LEU A 91 -5.83 -15.23 -9.52
C LEU A 91 -6.00 -16.46 -8.64
N MET A 92 -7.05 -17.23 -8.91
CA MET A 92 -7.20 -18.58 -8.37
C MET A 92 -6.09 -19.48 -8.94
N GLU A 93 -5.79 -20.61 -8.30
CA GLU A 93 -4.72 -21.53 -8.71
C GLU A 93 -4.91 -22.11 -10.12
N ASP A 94 -6.16 -22.24 -10.57
CA ASP A 94 -6.57 -22.78 -11.87
C ASP A 94 -6.91 -21.69 -12.91
N ALA A 95 -6.94 -20.42 -12.52
CA ALA A 95 -7.35 -19.33 -13.41
C ALA A 95 -6.34 -19.11 -14.54
N ILE A 96 -6.75 -19.37 -15.79
CA ILE A 96 -5.94 -19.12 -16.99
C ILE A 96 -5.99 -17.63 -17.37
N PHE A 97 -7.12 -16.96 -17.11
CA PHE A 97 -7.31 -15.54 -17.41
C PHE A 97 -7.69 -14.75 -16.15
N CYS A 98 -7.20 -13.52 -16.07
CA CYS A 98 -7.61 -12.59 -15.03
C CYS A 98 -9.07 -12.18 -15.21
N ARG A 99 -9.89 -12.41 -14.18
CA ARG A 99 -11.32 -12.02 -14.19
C ARG A 99 -11.54 -10.51 -14.23
N LYS A 100 -10.55 -9.73 -13.79
CA LYS A 100 -10.64 -8.26 -13.73
C LYS A 100 -10.27 -7.58 -15.05
N CYS A 101 -9.20 -8.02 -15.71
CA CYS A 101 -8.67 -7.36 -16.90
C CYS A 101 -8.61 -8.25 -18.15
N GLY A 102 -8.97 -9.53 -18.05
CA GLY A 102 -8.97 -10.49 -19.16
C GLY A 102 -7.59 -10.99 -19.58
N THR A 103 -6.50 -10.53 -18.94
CA THR A 103 -5.13 -10.92 -19.32
C THR A 103 -4.85 -12.37 -18.96
N GLU A 104 -4.29 -13.12 -19.92
CA GLU A 104 -3.86 -14.51 -19.74
C GLU A 104 -2.64 -14.61 -18.82
N TRP A 105 -2.64 -15.62 -17.96
CA TRP A 105 -1.53 -15.93 -17.07
C TRP A 105 -0.55 -16.88 -17.77
N LYS A 106 0.70 -16.43 -17.98
CA LYS A 106 1.76 -17.27 -18.54
C LYS A 106 2.46 -18.03 -17.44
N ASP A 107 2.13 -19.30 -17.29
CA ASP A 107 2.88 -20.18 -16.39
C ASP A 107 4.25 -20.53 -17.01
N LYS A 108 5.32 -20.47 -16.20
CA LYS A 108 6.69 -20.73 -16.68
C LYS A 108 7.02 -22.23 -16.73
N SER A 109 6.05 -23.10 -16.49
CA SER A 109 6.22 -24.55 -16.31
C SER A 109 6.03 -25.40 -17.58
N ASN A 110 5.93 -24.80 -18.77
CA ASN A 110 6.01 -25.54 -20.04
C ASN A 110 6.90 -24.80 -21.05
N ASN A 111 8.22 -24.84 -20.80
CA ASN A 111 9.21 -24.56 -21.83
C ASN A 111 9.73 -25.88 -22.40
N SER A 112 9.09 -26.37 -23.45
CA SER A 112 9.70 -27.28 -24.40
C SER A 112 9.37 -26.78 -25.81
N GLN A 113 10.42 -26.24 -26.46
CA GLN A 113 10.59 -26.05 -27.91
C GLN A 113 10.07 -24.74 -28.54
N GLU A 114 10.97 -23.76 -28.51
CA GLU A 114 11.47 -23.01 -29.68
C GLU A 114 11.07 -23.56 -31.07
N THR A 115 10.37 -22.75 -31.87
CA THR A 115 10.54 -22.72 -33.33
C THR A 115 10.41 -21.29 -33.88
N VAL A 116 11.58 -20.72 -34.20
CA VAL A 116 11.94 -19.92 -35.39
C VAL A 116 11.01 -18.78 -35.87
N GLU A 117 11.63 -17.61 -36.01
CA GLU A 117 11.19 -16.43 -36.75
C GLU A 117 10.40 -16.72 -38.04
N THR A 118 9.30 -15.99 -38.27
CA THR A 118 8.89 -15.63 -39.64
C THR A 118 8.15 -14.30 -39.64
N LEU A 119 8.69 -13.37 -40.43
CA LEU A 119 8.16 -12.06 -40.79
C LEU A 119 6.74 -12.11 -41.37
N GLY A 120 5.93 -11.09 -41.05
CA GLY A 120 4.88 -10.58 -41.93
C GLY A 120 3.47 -11.15 -41.73
N HIS A 121 2.62 -10.39 -41.04
CA HIS A 121 1.51 -9.65 -41.65
C HIS A 121 0.57 -9.11 -40.55
N ARG A 122 0.40 -7.78 -40.53
CA ARG A 122 -0.68 -7.12 -39.81
C ARG A 122 -2.02 -7.65 -40.33
N LEU A 123 -2.84 -8.21 -39.45
CA LEU A 123 -4.29 -8.27 -39.64
C LEU A 123 -4.94 -7.41 -38.56
N PRO A 124 -5.69 -6.36 -38.92
CA PRO A 124 -6.50 -5.61 -37.97
C PRO A 124 -7.70 -6.45 -37.49
N PRO A 125 -8.25 -6.16 -36.31
CA PRO A 125 -9.37 -6.91 -35.74
C PRO A 125 -10.65 -6.78 -36.60
N PRO A 126 -11.54 -7.78 -36.58
CA PRO A 126 -12.83 -7.68 -37.24
C PRO A 126 -13.71 -6.66 -36.51
N GLY A 127 -13.81 -5.46 -37.07
CA GLY A 127 -14.79 -4.45 -36.68
C GLY A 127 -16.18 -4.87 -37.12
N GLY A 128 -17.02 -5.28 -36.16
CA GLY A 128 -18.45 -5.39 -36.33
C GLY A 128 -19.09 -4.00 -36.33
N GLY A 129 -19.77 -3.65 -37.41
CA GLY A 129 -20.60 -2.46 -37.53
C GLY A 129 -21.88 -2.79 -38.29
N ARG A 130 -23.00 -2.87 -37.56
CA ARG A 130 -24.35 -2.78 -38.11
C ARG A 130 -24.73 -1.29 -38.11
N GLY A 131 -25.46 -0.85 -39.14
CA GLY A 131 -26.08 0.47 -39.20
C GLY A 131 -25.63 1.28 -40.40
#